data_AF-A0A0J5KV91-F1
#
_entry.id   AF-A0A0J5KV91-F1
#
_cell.length_a   1.000
_cell.length_b   1.000
_cell.length_c   1.000
_cell.angle_alpha   90.00
_cell.angle_beta   90.00
_cell.angle_gamma   90.00
#
_symmetry.space_group_name_H-M   'P 1'
#
loop_
_entity.id
_entity.type
_entity.pdbx_description
1 polymer ?
#
loop_
_entity_poly.entity_id
_entity_poly.type
_entity_poly.pdbx_seq_one_letter_code
_entity_poly.pdbx_strand_id
1 'polypeptide(L)'
;LTGSYRTWEYCVQYQESSFAFISRLMELEGIAYHFKHEADKHTLVLTDAEGSFEPFGGYEIIPYHQTPSGGSTSEEGISQWALSDSVTPGIYSLDDYDFRKPNAWLFQARQNPASP
;
A
#
# COMPACT_ATOMS: atom_id res chain seq x y z
N LEU A 1 12.29 -0.88 -2.25
CA LEU A 1 11.93 -1.94 -1.28
C LEU A 1 12.99 -1.98 -0.20
N THR A 2 12.57 -1.99 1.04
CA THR A 2 13.41 -1.87 2.24
C THR A 2 13.38 -3.15 3.09
N GLY A 3 12.35 -3.98 2.93
CA GLY A 3 12.20 -5.26 3.60
C GLY A 3 13.00 -6.40 2.96
N SER A 4 13.03 -7.54 3.67
CA SER A 4 13.54 -8.81 3.16
C SER A 4 12.37 -9.73 2.82
N TYR A 5 12.34 -10.24 1.59
CA TYR A 5 11.27 -11.10 1.11
C TYR A 5 11.68 -12.56 1.11
N ARG A 6 10.73 -13.43 1.44
CA ARG A 6 10.97 -14.87 1.37
C ARG A 6 11.21 -15.31 -0.07
N THR A 7 12.10 -16.29 -0.24
CA THR A 7 12.19 -17.04 -1.49
C THR A 7 11.14 -18.14 -1.46
N TRP A 8 10.31 -18.20 -2.49
CA TRP A 8 9.29 -19.23 -2.61
C TRP A 8 9.90 -20.52 -3.17
N GLU A 9 9.77 -21.63 -2.43
CA GLU A 9 10.17 -22.95 -2.95
C GLU A 9 9.32 -23.39 -4.14
N TYR A 10 8.04 -22.99 -4.15
CA TYR A 10 7.08 -23.28 -5.19
C TYR A 10 6.06 -22.14 -5.33
N CYS A 11 5.88 -21.63 -6.55
CA CYS A 11 4.93 -20.57 -6.87
C CYS A 11 4.39 -20.77 -8.29
N VAL A 12 3.07 -20.67 -8.47
CA VAL A 12 2.40 -20.97 -9.74
C VAL A 12 1.45 -19.85 -10.12
N GLN A 13 1.48 -19.48 -11.40
CA GLN A 13 0.44 -18.71 -12.06
C GLN A 13 -0.58 -19.69 -12.65
N TYR A 14 -1.81 -19.71 -12.14
CA TYR A 14 -2.83 -20.67 -12.56
C TYR A 14 -4.14 -19.97 -12.94
N GLN A 15 -4.54 -20.12 -14.21
CA GLN A 15 -5.78 -19.56 -14.76
C GLN A 15 -6.00 -18.05 -14.45
N GLU A 16 -4.92 -17.30 -14.38
CA GLU A 16 -4.95 -15.85 -14.12
C GLU A 16 -4.02 -15.12 -15.10
N SER A 17 -4.30 -13.83 -15.35
CA SER A 17 -3.45 -12.99 -16.18
C SER A 17 -2.13 -12.71 -15.48
N SER A 18 -1.09 -12.33 -16.25
CA SER A 18 0.20 -11.96 -15.64
C SER A 18 0.07 -10.79 -14.67
N PHE A 19 -0.84 -9.85 -14.95
CA PHE A 19 -1.12 -8.73 -14.06
C PHE A 19 -1.76 -9.19 -12.75
N ALA A 20 -2.78 -10.05 -12.79
CA ALA A 20 -3.41 -10.59 -11.58
C ALA A 20 -2.39 -11.38 -10.72
N PHE A 21 -1.53 -12.16 -11.37
CA PHE A 21 -0.49 -12.94 -10.70
C PHE A 21 0.49 -12.04 -9.93
N ILE A 22 1.06 -11.02 -10.58
CA ILE A 22 2.02 -10.13 -9.91
C ILE A 22 1.33 -9.29 -8.84
N SER A 23 0.10 -8.81 -9.07
CA SER A 23 -0.64 -8.01 -8.09
C SER A 23 -0.94 -8.81 -6.82
N ARG A 24 -1.44 -10.04 -6.97
CA ARG A 24 -1.71 -10.93 -5.83
C ARG A 24 -0.45 -11.25 -5.01
N LEU A 25 0.70 -11.43 -5.66
CA LEU A 25 1.97 -11.65 -4.96
C LEU A 25 2.45 -10.38 -4.24
N MET A 26 2.32 -9.21 -4.88
CA MET A 26 2.67 -7.94 -4.26
C MET A 26 1.79 -7.67 -3.03
N GLU A 27 0.47 -7.84 -3.14
CA GLU A 27 -0.47 -7.71 -2.02
C GLU A 27 -0.10 -8.64 -0.84
N LEU A 28 0.24 -9.90 -1.14
CA LEU A 28 0.62 -10.88 -0.13
C LEU A 28 1.91 -10.53 0.61
N GLU A 29 2.89 -9.96 -0.10
CA GLU A 29 4.19 -9.56 0.47
C GLU A 29 4.19 -8.11 0.98
N GLY A 30 3.04 -7.41 0.96
CA GLY A 30 2.92 -6.03 1.43
C GLY A 30 3.60 -5.00 0.52
N ILE A 31 3.70 -5.29 -0.77
CA ILE A 31 4.27 -4.41 -1.80
C ILE A 31 3.12 -3.65 -2.48
N ALA A 32 3.23 -2.34 -2.53
CA ALA A 32 2.41 -1.47 -3.35
C ALA A 32 3.23 -0.89 -4.52
N TYR A 33 2.57 -0.20 -5.44
CA TYR A 33 3.26 0.50 -6.52
C TYR A 33 2.57 1.80 -6.92
N HIS A 34 3.35 2.69 -7.53
CA HIS A 34 2.87 3.89 -8.19
C HIS A 34 3.63 4.11 -9.51
N PHE A 35 3.16 5.05 -10.34
CA PHE A 35 3.84 5.40 -11.58
C PHE A 35 4.53 6.75 -11.44
N LYS A 36 5.82 6.79 -11.79
CA LYS A 36 6.54 8.03 -12.05
C LYS A 36 6.37 8.39 -13.52
N HIS A 37 5.83 9.58 -13.77
CA HIS A 37 5.58 10.08 -15.12
C HIS A 37 6.70 11.03 -15.54
N GLU A 38 7.28 10.77 -16.70
CA GLU A 38 8.21 11.63 -17.42
C GLU A 38 7.66 11.85 -18.84
N ALA A 39 8.17 12.84 -19.57
CA ALA A 39 7.62 13.22 -20.88
C ALA A 39 7.70 12.10 -21.93
N ASP A 40 8.71 11.23 -21.83
CA ASP A 40 9.04 10.19 -22.79
C ASP A 40 8.86 8.76 -22.26
N LYS A 41 8.57 8.60 -20.95
CA LYS A 41 8.43 7.30 -20.31
C LYS A 41 7.58 7.35 -19.04
N HIS A 42 7.09 6.18 -18.65
CA HIS A 42 6.46 5.97 -17.36
C HIS A 42 7.12 4.79 -16.66
N THR A 43 7.45 4.96 -15.39
CA THR A 43 8.17 3.95 -14.60
C THR A 43 7.25 3.46 -13.49
N LEU A 44 7.02 2.15 -13.43
CA LEU A 44 6.38 1.51 -12.29
C LEU A 44 7.38 1.40 -11.15
N VAL A 45 7.06 1.97 -10.00
CA VAL A 45 7.92 2.00 -8.81
C VAL A 45 7.30 1.13 -7.72
N LEU A 46 8.01 0.10 -7.29
CA LEU A 46 7.61 -0.78 -6.19
C LEU A 46 8.02 -0.21 -4.83
N THR A 47 7.09 -0.20 -3.86
CA THR A 47 7.26 0.36 -2.52
C THR A 47 6.67 -0.55 -1.44
N ASP A 48 7.33 -0.60 -0.28
CA ASP A 48 6.93 -1.37 0.91
C ASP A 48 7.01 -0.54 2.20
N ALA A 49 7.36 0.74 2.10
CA ALA A 49 7.57 1.61 3.24
C ALA A 49 7.12 3.05 2.94
N GLU A 50 6.59 3.71 3.97
CA GLU A 50 6.02 5.05 3.92
C GLU A 50 7.05 6.11 3.45
N GLY A 51 8.33 5.94 3.77
CA GLY A 51 9.41 6.81 3.33
C GLY A 51 9.81 6.66 1.85
N SER A 52 9.11 5.87 1.06
CA SER A 52 9.43 5.65 -0.36
C SER A 52 8.71 6.63 -1.31
N PHE A 53 7.91 7.56 -0.76
CA PHE A 53 7.20 8.57 -1.52
C PHE A 53 7.89 9.92 -1.38
N GLU A 54 8.20 10.54 -2.51
CA GLU A 54 8.78 11.89 -2.56
C GLU A 54 7.71 12.91 -2.93
N PRO A 55 7.67 14.09 -2.28
CA PRO A 55 6.83 15.18 -2.73
C PRO A 55 7.14 15.56 -4.18
N PHE A 56 6.11 15.96 -4.93
CA PHE A 56 6.33 16.57 -6.22
C PHE A 56 6.90 17.98 -6.01
N GLY A 57 7.97 18.32 -6.74
CA GLY A 57 8.69 19.57 -6.54
C GLY A 57 7.80 20.80 -6.71
N GLY A 58 7.83 21.71 -5.73
CA GLY A 58 6.97 22.90 -5.68
C GLY A 58 5.59 22.66 -5.06
N TYR A 59 5.27 21.42 -4.68
CA TYR A 59 4.01 21.03 -4.02
C TYR A 59 4.29 20.34 -2.67
N GLU A 60 5.39 20.68 -2.02
CA GLU A 60 5.71 20.21 -0.67
C GLU A 60 4.67 20.69 0.35
N ILE A 61 4.05 21.84 0.09
CA ILE A 61 2.97 22.42 0.88
C ILE A 61 1.88 22.89 -0.09
N ILE A 62 0.66 22.36 0.08
CA ILE A 62 -0.51 22.76 -0.72
C ILE A 62 -1.47 23.55 0.17
N PRO A 63 -1.81 24.81 -0.17
CA PRO A 63 -2.71 25.61 0.64
C PRO A 63 -4.14 25.06 0.60
N TYR A 64 -4.85 25.20 1.73
CA TYR A 64 -6.30 24.97 1.79
C TYR A 64 -7.03 26.30 1.63
N HIS A 65 -7.79 26.44 0.56
CA HIS A 65 -8.55 27.64 0.23
C HIS A 65 -9.99 27.48 0.69
N GLN A 66 -10.36 28.16 1.77
CA GLN A 66 -11.76 28.29 2.15
C GLN A 66 -12.40 29.44 1.37
N THR A 67 -13.53 29.17 0.72
CA THR A 67 -14.37 30.18 0.09
C THR A 67 -15.73 30.22 0.80
N PRO A 68 -15.85 30.96 1.92
CA PRO A 68 -17.05 30.93 2.79
C PRO A 68 -18.36 31.27 2.08
N SER A 69 -18.31 31.96 0.94
CA SER A 69 -19.46 32.38 0.14
C SER A 69 -19.62 31.63 -1.18
N GLY A 70 -18.90 30.51 -1.39
CA GLY A 70 -18.98 29.72 -2.61
C GLY A 70 -18.29 30.34 -3.84
N GLY A 71 -17.39 31.30 -3.64
CA GLY A 71 -16.55 31.85 -4.71
C GLY A 71 -15.49 30.84 -5.19
N SER A 72 -14.83 31.12 -6.32
CA SER A 72 -13.65 30.38 -6.76
C SER A 72 -12.38 31.19 -6.53
N THR A 73 -11.27 30.51 -6.24
CA THR A 73 -9.92 31.08 -6.29
C THR A 73 -9.26 30.71 -7.63
N SER A 74 -8.41 31.60 -8.14
CA SER A 74 -7.55 31.33 -9.29
C SER A 74 -6.22 30.68 -8.90
N GLU A 75 -5.90 30.63 -7.60
CA GLU A 75 -4.70 30.01 -7.08
C GLU A 75 -4.89 28.51 -6.94
N GLU A 76 -3.82 27.74 -7.12
CA GLU A 76 -3.83 26.30 -6.89
C GLU A 76 -3.97 26.00 -5.39
N GLY A 77 -4.73 24.96 -5.05
CA GLY A 77 -4.89 24.51 -3.66
C GLY A 77 -6.07 23.56 -3.47
N ILE A 78 -6.24 23.09 -2.23
CA ILE A 78 -7.34 22.22 -1.82
C ILE A 78 -8.57 23.09 -1.54
N SER A 79 -9.72 22.73 -2.09
CA SER A 79 -10.98 23.50 -1.93
C SER A 79 -11.98 22.84 -0.97
N GLN A 80 -11.83 21.55 -0.69
CA GLN A 80 -12.73 20.80 0.18
C GLN A 80 -11.94 19.77 1.00
N TRP A 81 -12.34 19.61 2.26
CA TRP A 81 -11.84 18.56 3.15
C TRP A 81 -13.04 17.83 3.76
N ALA A 82 -13.01 16.50 3.78
CA ALA A 82 -13.96 15.66 4.48
C ALA A 82 -13.24 14.52 5.20
N LEU A 83 -13.62 14.25 6.45
CA LEU A 83 -13.10 13.13 7.24
C LEU A 83 -14.10 11.97 7.19
N SER A 84 -13.59 10.75 7.11
CA SER A 84 -14.38 9.52 7.15
C SER A 84 -13.69 8.47 7.98
N ASP A 85 -14.44 7.80 8.85
CA ASP A 85 -13.93 6.75 9.72
C ASP A 85 -14.68 5.44 9.49
N SER A 86 -13.99 4.32 9.72
CA SER A 86 -14.58 2.97 9.68
C SER A 86 -13.95 2.08 10.73
N VAL A 87 -14.75 1.21 11.35
CA VAL A 87 -14.25 0.23 12.32
C VAL A 87 -13.50 -0.88 11.57
N THR A 88 -12.29 -1.20 12.01
CA THR A 88 -11.44 -2.28 11.45
C THR A 88 -11.07 -3.31 12.52
N PRO A 89 -10.76 -4.57 12.16
CA PRO A 89 -10.28 -5.56 13.12
C PRO A 89 -8.97 -5.11 13.78
N GLY A 90 -8.88 -5.23 15.11
CA GLY A 90 -7.68 -4.87 15.88
C GLY A 90 -6.58 -5.92 15.85
N ILE A 91 -6.91 -7.18 15.56
CA ILE A 91 -5.98 -8.30 15.56
C ILE A 91 -6.35 -9.23 14.41
N TYR A 92 -5.32 -9.80 13.77
CA TYR A 92 -5.46 -10.96 12.90
C TYR A 92 -4.55 -12.09 13.40
N SER A 93 -5.00 -13.33 13.24
CA SER A 93 -4.20 -14.52 13.55
C SER A 93 -4.14 -15.48 12.38
N LEU A 94 -2.98 -16.11 12.21
CA LEU A 94 -2.67 -17.07 11.18
C LEU A 94 -2.09 -18.33 11.84
N ASP A 95 -2.32 -19.48 11.22
CA ASP A 95 -1.73 -20.75 11.61
C ASP A 95 -1.47 -21.58 10.34
N ASP A 96 -0.55 -22.52 10.42
CA ASP A 96 -0.15 -23.36 9.28
C ASP A 96 0.40 -24.71 9.79
N TYR A 97 0.72 -25.63 8.87
CA TYR A 97 1.25 -26.95 9.19
C TYR A 97 2.46 -27.30 8.34
N ASP A 98 3.57 -27.63 9.01
CA ASP A 98 4.78 -28.19 8.39
C ASP A 98 4.87 -29.70 8.69
N PHE A 99 4.67 -30.54 7.68
CA PHE A 99 4.77 -32.00 7.83
C PHE A 99 6.18 -32.49 8.22
N ARG A 100 7.23 -31.69 7.97
CA ARG A 100 8.61 -31.99 8.39
C ARG A 100 8.79 -31.70 9.88
N LYS A 101 7.90 -30.90 10.48
CA LYS A 101 7.87 -30.54 11.90
C LYS A 101 6.43 -30.60 12.42
N PRO A 102 5.82 -31.80 12.49
CA PRO A 102 4.38 -31.95 12.70
C PRO A 102 3.87 -31.44 14.06
N ASN A 103 4.76 -31.22 15.03
CA ASN A 103 4.44 -30.69 16.36
C ASN A 103 4.89 -29.24 16.54
N ALA A 104 5.32 -28.55 15.48
CA ALA A 104 5.72 -27.15 15.56
C ALA A 104 4.50 -26.27 15.85
N TRP A 105 4.68 -25.31 16.77
CA TRP A 105 3.70 -24.27 17.03
C TRP A 105 3.91 -23.14 16.01
N LEU A 106 3.03 -23.06 15.00
CA LEU A 106 3.13 -22.09 13.90
C LEU A 106 2.12 -20.93 14.00
N PHE A 107 1.29 -20.93 15.05
CA PHE A 107 0.33 -19.87 15.31
C PHE A 107 1.02 -18.51 15.50
N GLN A 108 0.55 -17.51 14.75
CA GLN A 108 0.93 -16.12 14.87
C GLN A 108 -0.31 -15.26 15.06
N ALA A 109 -0.30 -14.39 16.07
CA ALA A 109 -1.26 -13.30 16.20
C ALA A 109 -0.51 -11.97 16.02
N ARG A 110 -1.08 -11.07 15.23
CA ARG A 110 -0.51 -9.75 14.94
C ARG A 110 -1.56 -8.68 15.17
N GLN A 111 -1.15 -7.61 15.86
CA GLN A 111 -1.97 -6.41 15.99
C GLN A 111 -2.06 -5.73 14.62
N ASN A 112 -3.25 -5.22 14.29
CA ASN A 112 -3.41 -4.35 13.15
C ASN A 112 -2.78 -2.99 13.51
N PRO A 113 -1.68 -2.56 12.87
CA PRO A 113 -1.03 -1.29 13.19
C PRO A 113 -1.89 -0.07 12.86
N ALA A 114 -2.93 -0.24 12.03
CA ALA A 114 -3.88 0.81 11.68
C ALA A 114 -5.14 0.79 12.57
N SER A 115 -5.23 -0.12 13.55
CA SER A 115 -6.32 -0.15 14.52
C SER A 115 -5.86 0.46 15.85
N PRO A 116 -6.68 1.29 16.52
CA PRO A 116 -6.35 1.93 17.80
C PRO A 116 -5.98 0.95 18.92
#